data_AF-A0A349A335-F1
#
_entry.id   AF-A0A349A335-F1
#
_cell.length_a   1.000
_cell.length_b   1.000
_cell.length_c   1.000
_cell.angle_alpha   90.00
_cell.angle_beta   90.00
_cell.angle_gamma   90.00
#
_symmetry.space_group_name_H-M   'P 1'
#
loop_
_entity.id
_entity.type
_entity.pdbx_description
1 polymer ?
#
loop_
_entity_poly.entity_id
_entity_poly.type
_entity_poly.pdbx_seq_one_letter_code
_entity_poly.pdbx_strand_id
1 'polypeptide(L)' 'MDLEDENIEAWEFFMTFPGVMESVPFSGTLRVDYGAVRELAREVGMEHVAGLIVRLEAIARGYARK' A
#
# COMPACT_ATOMS: atom_id res chain seq x y z
N MET A 1 16.77 -8.64 7.07
CA MET A 1 15.71 -8.67 6.06
C MET A 1 16.13 -7.68 4.99
N ASP A 2 16.18 -8.09 3.73
CA ASP A 2 16.69 -7.25 2.65
C ASP A 2 15.64 -6.18 2.29
N LEU A 3 16.07 -4.95 2.00
CA LEU A 3 15.14 -3.85 1.70
C LEU A 3 14.34 -4.07 0.41
N GLU A 4 14.83 -4.97 -0.46
CA GLU A 4 14.16 -5.37 -1.70
C GLU A 4 12.93 -6.26 -1.41
N ASP A 5 13.04 -7.21 -0.48
CA ASP A 5 11.96 -8.15 -0.13
C ASP A 5 10.74 -7.43 0.46
N GLU A 6 10.97 -6.43 1.31
CA GLU A 6 9.89 -5.66 1.94
C GLU A 6 9.14 -4.79 0.91
N ASN A 7 9.80 -4.28 -0.13
CA ASN A 7 9.12 -3.52 -1.18
C ASN A 7 8.28 -4.43 -2.09
N ILE A 8 8.71 -5.68 -2.32
CA ILE A 8 7.95 -6.69 -3.05
C ILE A 8 6.64 -7.00 -2.30
N GLU A 9 6.72 -7.24 -0.99
CA GLU A 9 5.53 -7.52 -0.15
C GLU A 9 4.45 -6.43 -0.27
N ALA A 10 4.84 -5.15 -0.21
CA ALA A 10 3.88 -4.05 -0.34
C ALA A 10 3.23 -3.97 -1.73
N TRP A 11 3.97 -4.34 -2.78
CA TRP A 11 3.46 -4.39 -4.13
C TRP A 11 2.51 -5.58 -4.32
N GLU A 12 2.88 -6.76 -3.84
CA GLU A 12 2.01 -7.94 -3.86
C GLU A 12 0.70 -7.70 -3.10
N PHE A 13 0.77 -7.01 -1.96
CA PHE A 13 -0.41 -6.63 -1.19
C PHE A 13 -1.35 -5.72 -1.98
N PHE A 14 -0.83 -4.66 -2.62
CA PHE A 14 -1.64 -3.76 -3.44
C PHE A 14 -2.21 -4.45 -4.69
N MET A 15 -1.46 -5.33 -5.36
CA MET A 15 -1.96 -6.10 -6.51
C MET A 15 -3.09 -7.06 -6.12
N THR A 16 -3.01 -7.64 -4.91
CA THR A 16 -4.06 -8.53 -4.37
C THR A 16 -5.27 -7.73 -3.92
N PHE A 17 -5.06 -6.57 -3.30
CA PHE A 17 -6.09 -5.74 -2.72
C PHE A 17 -6.06 -4.32 -3.28
N PRO A 18 -6.48 -4.09 -4.54
CA PRO A 18 -6.38 -2.77 -5.17
C PRO A 18 -7.16 -1.68 -4.43
N GLY A 19 -8.20 -2.05 -3.66
CA GLY A 19 -9.00 -1.12 -2.85
C GLY A 19 -8.24 -0.46 -1.68
N VAL A 20 -7.00 -0.87 -1.41
CA VAL A 20 -6.15 -0.24 -0.38
C VAL A 20 -5.53 1.07 -0.85
N MET A 21 -5.64 1.38 -2.15
CA MET A 21 -5.28 2.66 -2.72
C MET A 21 -6.45 3.23 -3.52
N GLU A 22 -6.75 4.50 -3.27
CA GLU A 22 -7.80 5.23 -3.95
C GLU A 22 -7.18 6.27 -4.89
N SER A 23 -7.73 6.38 -6.10
CA SER A 23 -7.42 7.50 -6.98
C SER A 23 -8.08 8.77 -6.42
N VAL A 24 -7.28 9.80 -6.19
CA VAL A 24 -7.77 11.10 -5.73
C VAL A 24 -8.28 11.87 -6.95
N PRO A 25 -9.60 12.17 -7.03
CA PRO A 25 -10.18 12.88 -8.16
C PRO A 25 -9.44 14.18 -8.46
N PHE A 26 -9.33 14.52 -9.74
CA PHE A 26 -8.72 15.76 -10.26
C PHE A 26 -7.20 15.91 -10.07
N SER A 27 -6.55 15.08 -9.24
CA SER A 27 -5.11 15.15 -9.01
C SER A 27 -4.29 14.13 -9.81
N GLY A 28 -4.93 13.04 -10.27
CA GLY A 28 -4.23 11.90 -10.89
C GLY A 28 -3.32 11.13 -9.93
N THR A 29 -3.38 11.42 -8.62
CA THR A 29 -2.55 10.79 -7.59
C THR A 29 -3.28 9.63 -6.91
N LEU A 30 -2.52 8.69 -6.37
CA LEU A 30 -3.03 7.64 -5.49
C LEU A 30 -2.87 8.05 -4.03
N ARG A 31 -3.83 7.67 -3.19
CA ARG A 31 -3.80 7.79 -1.74
C ARG A 31 -4.03 6.42 -1.12
N VAL A 32 -3.27 6.08 -0.07
CA VAL A 32 -3.50 4.85 0.69
C VAL A 32 -4.72 5.02 1.60
N ASP A 33 -5.64 4.06 1.59
CA ASP A 33 -6.69 3.94 2.60
C ASP A 33 -6.18 3.10 3.77
N TYR A 34 -5.78 3.78 4.86
CA TYR A 34 -5.26 3.10 6.04
C TYR A 34 -6.29 2.21 6.76
N GLY A 35 -7.58 2.52 6.63
CA GLY A 35 -8.64 1.70 7.20
C GLY A 35 -8.71 0.36 6.48
N ALA A 36 -8.80 0.40 5.16
CA ALA A 36 -8.80 -0.79 4.31
C ALA A 36 -7.52 -1.62 4.50
N VAL A 37 -6.34 -0.99 4.54
CA VAL A 37 -5.07 -1.70 4.80
C VAL A 37 -5.10 -2.43 6.14
N ARG A 38 -5.57 -1.78 7.21
CA ARG A 38 -5.62 -2.38 8.55
C ARG A 38 -6.61 -3.54 8.63
N GLU A 39 -7.77 -3.38 8.01
CA GLU A 39 -8.81 -4.42 7.98
C GLU A 39 -8.30 -5.65 7.23
N LEU A 40 -7.81 -5.47 6.01
CA LEU A 40 -7.33 -6.57 5.16
C LEU A 40 -6.06 -7.23 5.73
N ALA A 41 -5.10 -6.44 6.23
CA ALA A 41 -3.90 -6.99 6.85
C ALA A 41 -4.25 -7.87 8.07
N ARG A 42 -5.29 -7.49 8.84
CA ARG A 42 -5.79 -8.33 9.95
C ARG A 42 -6.44 -9.61 9.44
N GLU A 43 -7.22 -9.54 8.35
CA GLU A 43 -7.87 -10.72 7.76
C GLU A 43 -6.87 -11.77 7.27
N VAL A 44 -5.73 -11.34 6.73
CA VAL A 44 -4.65 -12.23 6.26
C VAL A 44 -3.62 -12.57 7.34
N GLY A 45 -3.83 -12.12 8.58
CA GLY A 45 -2.96 -12.47 9.71
C GLY A 45 -1.59 -11.77 9.71
N MET A 46 -1.46 -10.59 9.09
CA MET A 46 -0.22 -9.81 9.11
C MET A 46 -0.01 -9.09 10.44
N GLU A 47 1.18 -9.25 11.01
CA GLU A 47 1.54 -8.66 12.31
C GLU A 47 2.11 -7.23 12.18
N HIS A 48 2.68 -6.87 11.03
CA HIS A 48 3.46 -5.63 10.84
C HIS A 48 2.82 -4.61 9.88
N VAL A 49 1.62 -4.13 10.22
CA VAL A 49 0.84 -3.22 9.36
C VAL A 49 1.50 -1.85 9.17
N ALA A 50 2.21 -1.33 10.18
CA ALA A 50 2.81 0.00 10.10
C ALA A 50 3.89 0.11 9.00
N GLY A 51 4.72 -0.94 8.84
CA GLY A 51 5.74 -0.99 7.79
C GLY A 51 5.13 -1.08 6.40
N LEU A 52 4.08 -1.87 6.25
CA LEU A 52 3.31 -2.00 5.00
C LEU A 52 2.74 -0.65 4.56
N ILE A 53 2.11 0.10 5.47
CA ILE A 53 1.52 1.42 5.15
C ILE A 53 2.57 2.38 4.58
N VAL A 54 3.73 2.50 5.24
CA VAL A 54 4.80 3.42 4.78
C VAL A 54 5.27 3.08 3.36
N ARG A 55 5.37 1.79 3.06
CA ARG A 55 5.78 1.29 1.74
C ARG A 55 4.71 1.51 0.67
N LEU A 56 3.44 1.25 1.00
CA LEU A 56 2.29 1.56 0.13
C LEU A 56 2.24 3.06 -0.20
N GLU A 57 2.52 3.94 0.75
CA GLU A 57 2.60 5.38 0.46
C GLU A 57 3.76 5.74 -0.47
N ALA A 58 4.90 5.04 -0.37
CA ALA A 58 6.02 5.25 -1.28
C ALA A 58 5.62 4.88 -2.72
N ILE A 59 4.89 3.77 -2.90
CA ILE A 59 4.30 3.37 -4.19
C ILE A 59 3.34 4.46 -4.69
N ALA A 60 2.41 4.90 -3.86
CA ALA A 60 1.42 5.92 -4.21
C ALA A 60 2.08 7.26 -4.62
N ARG A 61 3.12 7.69 -3.91
CA ARG A 61 3.94 8.87 -4.27
C ARG A 61 4.73 8.68 -5.56
N GLY A 62 5.17 7.47 -5.86
CA GLY A 62 5.86 7.13 -7.11
C GLY A 62 4.94 7.28 -8.33
N TYR A 63 3.67 6.91 -8.20
CA TYR A 63 2.65 7.09 -9.24
C TYR A 63 2.34 8.57 -9.53
N ALA A 64 2.34 9.44 -8.50
CA ALA A 64 2.12 10.87 -8.66
C ALA A 64 3.22 11.59 -9.48
N ARG A 65 4.36 10.93 -9.76
CA ARG A 65 5.52 11.50 -10.48
C ARG A 65 5.62 11.06 -11.95
N LYS A 66 4.70 10.23 -12.46
CA LYS A 66 4.64 9.78 -13.85
C LYS A 66 3.46 10.40 -14.58
#